data_AF-A0A3T0YAG2-F1
#
_entry.id   AF-A0A3T0YAG2-F1
#
_cell.length_a   1.000
_cell.length_b   1.000
_cell.length_c   1.000
_cell.angle_alpha   90.00
_cell.angle_beta   90.00
_cell.angle_gamma   90.00
#
_symmetry.space_group_name_H-M   'P 1'
#
loop_
_entity.id
_entity.type
_entity.pdbx_description
1 polymer ?
#
loop_
_entity_poly.entity_id
_entity_poly.type
_entity_poly.pdbx_seq_one_letter_code
_entity_poly.pdbx_strand_id
1 'polypeptide(L)' 'MAIQRNRSVGRPSKGDRHVVTARIPTAEAEKLFAIAEALGTSASSFIAEVMSEKLASMNLEQITNQEALPLSKAS' A
#
# COMPACT_ATOMS: atom_id res chain seq x y z
N MET A 1 -5.16 16.22 32.79
CA MET A 1 -4.96 15.66 31.44
C MET A 1 -5.48 14.24 31.45
N ALA A 2 -6.64 13.99 30.82
CA ALA A 2 -7.34 12.70 30.92
C ALA A 2 -6.79 11.72 29.87
N ILE A 3 -6.21 10.60 30.31
CA ILE A 3 -5.81 9.50 29.45
C ILE A 3 -7.08 8.67 29.18
N GLN A 4 -7.68 8.86 27.99
CA GLN A 4 -8.79 8.03 27.53
C GLN A 4 -8.30 6.59 27.32
N ARG A 5 -8.75 5.69 28.20
CA ARG A 5 -8.55 4.24 28.05
C ARG A 5 -9.44 3.74 26.91
N ASN A 6 -8.87 3.56 25.72
CA ASN A 6 -9.55 2.84 24.66
C ASN A 6 -9.62 1.36 25.02
N ARG A 7 -10.82 0.94 25.44
CA ARG A 7 -11.20 -0.46 25.60
C ARG A 7 -11.26 -1.13 24.22
N SER A 8 -10.17 -1.74 23.76
CA SER A 8 -10.22 -2.71 22.65
C SER A 8 -10.60 -4.09 23.20
N VAL A 9 -11.88 -4.27 23.55
CA VAL A 9 -12.43 -5.60 23.84
C VAL A 9 -12.71 -6.28 22.50
N GLY A 10 -11.66 -6.79 21.88
CA GLY A 10 -11.73 -7.56 20.66
C GLY A 10 -10.38 -8.17 20.38
N ARG A 11 -10.34 -9.50 20.17
CA ARG A 11 -9.13 -10.19 19.69
C ARG A 11 -8.68 -9.48 18.41
N PRO A 12 -7.49 -8.87 18.32
CA PRO A 12 -7.05 -8.20 17.11
C PRO A 12 -6.98 -9.26 16.01
N SER A 13 -7.98 -9.28 15.13
CA SER A 13 -8.23 -10.44 14.28
C SER A 13 -7.10 -10.66 13.28
N LYS A 14 -6.25 -9.65 13.03
CA LYS A 14 -5.14 -9.68 12.08
C LYS A 14 -3.97 -8.71 12.39
N GLY A 15 -3.72 -8.31 13.64
CA GLY A 15 -2.57 -7.43 13.98
C GLY A 15 -2.70 -5.97 13.49
N ASP A 16 -1.59 -5.22 13.52
CA ASP A 16 -1.53 -3.79 13.13
C ASP A 16 -1.58 -3.61 11.61
N ARG A 17 -2.77 -3.29 11.09
CA ARG A 17 -3.06 -3.18 9.65
C ARG A 17 -4.07 -2.07 9.41
N HIS A 18 -3.92 -1.36 8.30
CA HIS A 18 -4.89 -0.36 7.83
C HIS A 18 -5.58 -0.83 6.55
N VAL A 19 -6.87 -0.52 6.39
CA VAL A 19 -7.62 -0.82 5.17
C VAL A 19 -7.46 0.35 4.21
N VAL A 20 -6.91 0.09 3.02
CA VAL A 20 -6.83 1.05 1.92
C VAL A 20 -7.85 0.65 0.86
N THR A 21 -8.63 1.61 0.39
CA THR A 21 -9.62 1.41 -0.68
C THR A 21 -9.30 2.31 -1.86
N ALA A 22 -9.37 1.74 -3.06
CA ALA A 22 -9.16 2.45 -4.31
C ALA A 22 -10.16 1.95 -5.36
N ARG A 23 -10.49 2.81 -6.33
CA ARG A 23 -11.27 2.42 -7.50
C ARG A 23 -10.32 2.14 -8.66
N ILE A 24 -10.54 1.03 -9.35
CA ILE A 24 -9.84 0.65 -10.58
C ILE A 24 -10.87 0.43 -11.69
N PRO A 25 -10.49 0.50 -12.97
CA PRO A 25 -11.37 0.14 -14.08
C PRO A 25 -11.94 -1.27 -13.92
N THR A 26 -13.21 -1.47 -14.33
CA THR A 26 -13.90 -2.76 -14.18
C THR A 26 -13.14 -3.92 -14.84
N ALA A 27 -12.58 -3.69 -16.03
CA ALA A 27 -11.79 -4.71 -16.74
C ALA A 27 -10.55 -5.16 -15.95
N GLU A 28 -9.92 -4.25 -15.21
CA GLU A 28 -8.78 -4.59 -14.35
C GLU A 28 -9.23 -5.34 -13.10
N ALA A 29 -10.38 -4.98 -12.53
CA ALA A 29 -10.98 -5.70 -11.41
C ALA A 29 -11.33 -7.16 -11.79
N GLU A 30 -11.94 -7.37 -12.95
CA GLU A 30 -12.24 -8.72 -13.46
C GLU A 30 -10.97 -9.56 -13.60
N LYS A 31 -9.92 -8.96 -14.20
CA LYS A 31 -8.62 -9.62 -14.34
C LYS A 31 -7.98 -9.95 -12.99
N LEU A 32 -8.07 -9.04 -12.02
CA LEU A 32 -7.59 -9.27 -10.65
C LEU A 32 -8.27 -10.47 -10.02
N PHE A 33 -9.61 -10.56 -10.10
CA PHE A 33 -10.36 -11.67 -9.52
C PHE A 33 -10.01 -13.00 -10.19
N ALA A 34 -9.90 -13.02 -11.52
CA ALA A 34 -9.50 -14.23 -12.26
C ALA A 34 -8.09 -14.72 -11.86
N ILE A 35 -7.13 -13.79 -11.68
CA ILE A 35 -5.78 -14.13 -11.23
C ILE A 35 -5.80 -14.66 -9.80
N ALA A 36 -6.51 -14.00 -8.89
CA ALA A 36 -6.60 -14.43 -7.50
C ALA A 36 -7.21 -15.83 -7.38
N GLU A 37 -8.27 -16.10 -8.16
CA GLU A 37 -8.91 -17.41 -8.24
C GLU A 37 -7.94 -18.48 -8.77
N ALA A 38 -7.23 -18.20 -9.87
CA ALA A 38 -6.26 -19.12 -10.46
C ALA A 38 -5.09 -19.45 -9.50
N LEU A 39 -4.73 -18.51 -8.62
CA LEU A 39 -3.70 -18.67 -7.59
C LEU A 39 -4.24 -19.27 -6.28
N GLY A 40 -5.55 -19.52 -6.18
CA GLY A 40 -6.17 -20.05 -4.96
C GLY A 40 -6.09 -19.08 -3.77
N THR A 41 -6.01 -17.78 -4.03
CA THR A 41 -5.91 -16.72 -3.01
C THR A 41 -7.09 -15.75 -3.08
N SER A 42 -7.19 -14.86 -2.10
CA SER A 42 -8.19 -13.77 -2.14
C SER A 42 -7.62 -12.56 -2.88
N ALA A 43 -8.49 -11.80 -3.56
CA ALA A 43 -8.08 -10.56 -4.23
C ALA A 43 -7.41 -9.56 -3.27
N SER A 44 -7.88 -9.48 -2.01
CA SER A 44 -7.27 -8.61 -1.00
C SER A 44 -5.89 -9.09 -0.56
N SER A 45 -5.69 -10.41 -0.41
CA SER A 45 -4.36 -11.00 -0.15
C SER A 45 -3.40 -10.73 -1.30
N PHE A 46 -3.85 -10.95 -2.54
CA PHE A 46 -3.06 -10.67 -3.74
C PHE A 46 -2.65 -9.20 -3.83
N ILE A 47 -3.60 -8.27 -3.64
CA ILE A 47 -3.31 -6.82 -3.63
C ILE A 47 -2.28 -6.49 -2.54
N ALA A 48 -2.43 -7.04 -1.33
CA ALA A 48 -1.53 -6.75 -0.23
C ALA A 48 -0.10 -7.23 -0.53
N GLU A 49 0.06 -8.39 -1.14
CA GLU A 49 1.36 -8.95 -1.54
C GLU A 49 2.02 -8.10 -2.63
N VAL A 50 1.30 -7.83 -3.74
CA VAL A 50 1.80 -7.00 -4.84
C VAL A 50 2.15 -5.59 -4.36
N MET A 51 1.32 -4.99 -3.50
CA MET A 51 1.60 -3.68 -2.92
C MET A 51 2.85 -3.71 -2.04
N SER A 52 3.02 -4.75 -1.21
CA SER A 52 4.19 -4.91 -0.36
C SER A 52 5.47 -5.06 -1.17
N GLU A 53 5.46 -5.90 -2.22
CA GLU A 53 6.58 -6.06 -3.14
C GLU A 53 6.93 -4.74 -3.84
N LYS A 54 5.91 -4.02 -4.32
CA LYS A 54 6.12 -2.76 -5.00
C LYS A 54 6.72 -1.71 -4.07
N LEU A 55 6.20 -1.57 -2.86
CA LEU A 55 6.73 -0.62 -1.87
C LEU A 55 8.15 -0.99 -1.43
N ALA A 56 8.46 -2.28 -1.27
CA ALA A 56 9.82 -2.72 -0.95
C ALA A 56 10.83 -2.36 -2.04
N SER A 57 10.39 -2.30 -3.31
CA SER A 57 11.23 -1.87 -4.44
C SER A 57 11.41 -0.35 -4.56
N MET A 58 10.61 0.44 -3.83
CA MET A 58 10.65 1.90 -3.89
C MET A 58 11.50 2.46 -2.76
N ASN A 59 12.47 3.31 -3.10
CA ASN A 59 13.16 4.13 -2.12
C ASN A 59 12.49 5.51 -2.06
N LEU A 60 11.78 5.78 -0.97
CA LEU A 60 11.05 7.04 -0.79
C LEU A 60 11.98 8.25 -0.84
N GLU A 61 13.20 8.14 -0.28
CA GLU A 61 14.18 9.23 -0.27
C GLU A 61 14.64 9.59 -1.69
N GLN A 62 14.73 8.62 -2.60
CA GLN A 62 15.07 8.88 -4.00
C GLN A 62 13.93 9.58 -4.77
N ILE A 63 12.69 9.38 -4.36
CA ILE A 63 11.52 10.03 -4.97
C ILE A 63 11.40 11.48 -4.47
N THR A 64 11.68 11.72 -3.18
CA THR A 64 11.59 13.05 -2.59
C THR A 64 12.81 13.93 -2.85
N ASN A 65 14.00 13.33 -3.04
CA ASN A 65 15.26 14.04 -3.24
C ASN A 65 15.64 14.22 -4.71
N GLN A 66 14.67 14.30 -5.63
CA GLN A 66 14.90 14.98 -6.91
C GLN A 66 15.06 16.48 -6.65
N GLU A 67 16.14 16.84 -5.97
CA GLU A 67 16.51 18.20 -5.67
C GLU A 67 17.00 18.88 -6.94
N ALA A 68 16.50 20.11 -7.09
CA ALA A 68 16.86 21.15 -8.05
C ALA A 68 18.22 20.93 -8.75
N LEU A 69 18.19 20.91 -10.08
CA LEU A 69 19.39 21.15 -10.89
C LEU A 69 20.09 22.40 -10.35
N PRO A 70 21.35 22.32 -9.88
CA PRO A 70 22.11 23.50 -9.57
C PRO A 70 22.43 24.23 -10.88
N LEU A 71 21.56 25.16 -11.28
CA LEU A 71 21.77 26.08 -12.41
C LEU A 71 22.91 27.10 -12.12
N SER A 72 23.71 26.92 -11.07
CA SER A 72 24.76 27.85 -10.65
C SER A 72 26.11 27.67 -11.35
N LYS A 73 26.18 26.93 -12.47
CA LYS A 73 27.40 26.83 -13.30
C LYS A 73 27.13 26.91 -14.81
N ALA A 74 26.30 27.86 -15.22
CA ALA A 74 26.39 28.43 -16.56
C ALA A 74 26.81 29.90 -16.39
N SER A 75 28.11 30.13 -16.29
CA SER A 75 28.77 31.43 -16.53
C SER A 75 29.36 31.42 -17.92
#